data_AF-A0A255SWW6-F1
#
_entry.id   AF-A0A255SWW6-F1
#
_cell.length_a   1.000
_cell.length_b   1.000
_cell.length_c   1.000
_cell.angle_alpha   90.00
_cell.angle_beta   90.00
_cell.angle_gamma   90.00
#
_symmetry.space_group_name_H-M   'P 1'
#
loop_
_entity.id
_entity.type
_entity.pdbx_description
1 polymer ?
#
loop_
_entity_poly.entity_id
_entity_poly.type
_entity_poly.pdbx_seq_one_letter_code
_entity_poly.pdbx_strand_id
1 'polypeptide(L)'
;MKRIQNNNTMDQASYESYLNALFVDSVTMQGTPSKSIEEILLTKAISFGRKIDEAKEDVKRILNVRAAVGVLLKSAASNMIVDDT
;
A
#
# COMPACT_ATOMS: atom_id res chain seq x y z
N MET A 1 -15.59 36.72 7.12
CA MET A 1 -15.36 35.62 6.14
C MET A 1 -15.15 34.33 6.92
N LYS A 2 -16.11 33.39 6.91
CA LYS A 2 -15.95 32.08 7.56
C LYS A 2 -15.14 31.18 6.62
N ARG A 3 -13.97 30.72 7.06
CA ARG A 3 -13.21 29.68 6.36
C ARG A 3 -13.97 28.37 6.49
N ILE A 4 -14.51 27.87 5.39
CA ILE A 4 -15.06 26.51 5.31
C ILE A 4 -13.85 25.58 5.38
N GLN A 5 -13.58 25.01 6.55
CA GLN A 5 -12.64 23.90 6.68
C GLN A 5 -13.38 22.65 6.17
N ASN A 6 -13.10 22.24 4.94
CA ASN A 6 -13.46 20.91 4.45
C ASN A 6 -12.61 19.89 5.21
N ASN A 7 -13.08 19.47 6.38
CA ASN A 7 -12.60 18.26 7.02
C ASN A 7 -13.19 17.06 6.25
N ASN A 8 -12.60 16.72 5.11
CA ASN A 8 -12.79 15.41 4.48
C ASN A 8 -12.03 14.38 5.33
N THR A 9 -12.50 14.13 6.55
CA THR A 9 -12.09 12.98 7.34
C THR A 9 -12.78 11.76 6.75
N MET A 10 -12.00 10.93 6.06
CA MET A 10 -12.44 9.62 5.60
C MET A 10 -12.79 8.77 6.82
N ASP A 11 -13.95 8.12 6.81
CA ASP A 11 -14.33 7.20 7.87
C ASP A 11 -13.41 5.97 7.88
N GLN A 12 -13.42 5.24 9.00
CA GLN A 12 -12.52 4.11 9.20
C GLN A 12 -12.68 3.01 8.14
N ALA A 13 -13.91 2.69 7.74
CA ALA A 13 -14.16 1.63 6.76
C ALA A 13 -13.69 2.03 5.35
N SER A 14 -13.88 3.31 5.00
CA SER A 14 -13.35 3.88 3.76
C SER A 14 -11.82 3.91 3.75
N TYR A 15 -11.18 4.26 4.88
CA TYR A 15 -9.72 4.25 4.99
C TYR A 15 -9.14 2.84 4.90
N GLU A 16 -9.78 1.87 5.54
CA GLU A 16 -9.39 0.45 5.45
C GLU A 16 -9.51 -0.08 4.02
N SER A 17 -10.63 0.21 3.35
CA SER A 17 -10.84 -0.17 1.94
C SER A 17 -9.78 0.43 1.03
N TYR A 18 -9.41 1.69 1.26
CA TYR A 18 -8.33 2.38 0.56
C TYR A 18 -6.96 1.71 0.79
N LEU A 19 -6.60 1.42 2.04
CA LEU A 19 -5.32 0.76 2.36
C LEU A 19 -5.25 -0.65 1.77
N ASN A 20 -6.35 -1.40 1.79
CA ASN A 20 -6.45 -2.70 1.16
C ASN A 20 -6.24 -2.62 -0.36
N ALA A 21 -6.82 -1.62 -1.02
CA ALA A 21 -6.59 -1.40 -2.45
C ALA A 21 -5.11 -1.14 -2.75
N LEU A 22 -4.45 -0.24 -2.00
CA LEU A 22 -3.02 0.01 -2.15
C LEU A 22 -2.18 -1.24 -1.92
N PHE A 23 -2.52 -2.05 -0.91
CA PHE A 23 -1.81 -3.29 -0.65
C PHE A 23 -1.93 -4.28 -1.80
N VAL A 24 -3.15 -4.51 -2.30
CA VAL A 24 -3.41 -5.38 -3.46
C VAL A 24 -2.61 -4.92 -4.68
N ASP A 25 -2.61 -3.62 -4.99
CA ASP A 25 -1.79 -3.10 -6.09
C ASP A 25 -0.30 -3.32 -5.85
N SER A 26 0.17 -3.13 -4.61
CA SER A 26 1.59 -3.28 -4.28
C SER A 26 2.11 -4.70 -4.54
N VAL A 27 1.25 -5.72 -4.46
CA VAL A 27 1.62 -7.12 -4.68
C VAL A 27 1.30 -7.62 -6.09
N THR A 28 0.32 -7.02 -6.77
CA THR A 28 -0.13 -7.46 -8.11
C THR A 28 0.49 -6.67 -9.26
N MET A 29 0.82 -5.39 -9.05
CA MET A 29 1.43 -4.56 -10.07
C MET A 29 2.95 -4.72 -10.09
N GLN A 30 3.51 -4.69 -11.29
CA GLN A 30 4.94 -4.54 -11.50
C GLN A 30 5.26 -3.09 -11.85
N GLY A 31 6.44 -2.62 -11.43
CA GLY A 31 6.95 -1.34 -11.93
C GLY A 31 7.05 -1.38 -13.46
N THR A 32 6.82 -0.24 -14.10
CA THR A 32 7.10 -0.09 -15.52
C THR A 32 8.52 0.45 -15.70
N PRO A 33 9.11 0.40 -16.91
CA PRO A 33 10.38 1.07 -17.17
C PRO A 33 10.37 2.57 -16.85
N SER A 34 9.18 3.19 -16.83
CA SER A 34 8.97 4.61 -16.61
C SER A 34 8.55 4.99 -15.18
N LYS A 35 8.11 4.04 -14.37
CA LYS A 35 7.63 4.29 -13.00
C LYS A 35 7.89 3.11 -12.07
N SER A 36 8.46 3.41 -10.92
CA SER A 36 8.56 2.49 -9.80
C SER A 36 7.17 2.17 -9.23
N ILE A 37 7.06 1.05 -8.52
CA ILE A 37 5.84 0.69 -7.79
C ILE A 37 5.44 1.78 -6.79
N GLU A 38 6.41 2.43 -6.15
CA GLU A 38 6.17 3.52 -5.20
C GLU A 38 5.50 4.72 -5.86
N GLU A 39 5.97 5.13 -7.06
CA GLU A 39 5.37 6.24 -7.81
C GLU A 39 3.96 5.91 -8.31
N ILE A 40 3.70 4.67 -8.68
CA ILE A 40 2.37 4.20 -9.06
C ILE A 40 1.41 4.30 -7.87
N LEU A 41 1.82 3.76 -6.71
CA LEU A 41 1.02 3.79 -5.49
C LEU A 41 0.79 5.22 -5.00
N LEU A 42 1.80 6.10 -5.08
CA LEU A 42 1.69 7.51 -4.71
C LEU A 42 0.68 8.25 -5.60
N THR A 43 0.74 8.03 -6.91
CA THR A 43 -0.23 8.60 -7.85
C THR A 43 -1.65 8.16 -7.50
N LYS A 44 -1.83 6.88 -7.15
CA LYS A 44 -3.13 6.34 -6.78
C LYS A 44 -3.63 6.92 -5.47
N ALA A 45 -2.80 6.99 -4.43
CA ALA A 45 -3.15 7.60 -3.15
C ALA A 45 -3.61 9.06 -3.30
N ILE A 46 -2.93 9.84 -4.15
CA ILE A 46 -3.34 11.21 -4.48
C ILE A 46 -4.69 11.22 -5.22
N SER A 47 -4.95 10.29 -6.14
CA SER A 47 -6.26 10.17 -6.83
C SER A 47 -7.41 9.80 -5.88
N PHE A 48 -7.12 9.17 -4.74
CA PHE A 48 -8.07 8.93 -3.65
C PHE A 48 -8.30 10.17 -2.76
N GLY A 49 -7.73 11.32 -3.12
CA GLY A 49 -7.91 12.59 -2.40
C GLY A 49 -7.00 12.77 -1.20
N ARG A 50 -5.99 11.91 -1.01
CA ARG A 50 -4.98 12.07 0.04
C ARG A 50 -4.06 13.24 -0.28
N LYS A 51 -3.70 14.02 0.74
CA LYS A 51 -2.66 15.04 0.60
C LYS A 51 -1.31 14.36 0.34
N ILE A 52 -0.41 15.04 -0.36
CA ILE A 52 0.87 14.47 -0.79
C ILE A 52 1.66 13.86 0.38
N ASP A 53 1.75 14.57 1.51
CA ASP A 53 2.52 14.08 2.67
C ASP A 53 1.86 12.87 3.35
N GLU A 54 0.52 12.87 3.45
CA GLU A 54 -0.26 11.74 3.96
C GLU A 54 -0.15 10.53 3.02
N ALA A 55 -0.20 10.76 1.71
CA ALA A 55 -0.07 9.75 0.68
C ALA A 55 1.30 9.07 0.72
N LYS A 56 2.39 9.85 0.88
CA LYS A 56 3.75 9.30 1.03
C LYS A 56 3.85 8.39 2.25
N GLU A 57 3.29 8.82 3.38
CA GLU A 57 3.31 8.04 4.61
C GLU A 57 2.47 6.76 4.49
N ASP A 58 1.28 6.83 3.88
CA ASP A 58 0.46 5.64 3.61
C ASP A 58 1.19 4.65 2.69
N VAL A 59 1.79 5.12 1.59
CA VAL A 59 2.55 4.27 0.66
C VAL A 59 3.73 3.59 1.35
N LYS A 60 4.48 4.33 2.17
CA LYS A 60 5.57 3.78 2.96
C LYS A 60 5.09 2.66 3.89
N ARG A 61 3.97 2.85 4.59
CA ARG A 61 3.36 1.83 5.45
C ARG A 61 2.99 0.58 4.65
N ILE A 62 2.35 0.75 3.50
CA ILE A 62 1.96 -0.37 2.63
C ILE A 62 3.17 -1.16 2.13
N LEU A 63 4.23 -0.48 1.68
CA LEU A 63 5.45 -1.14 1.23
C LEU A 63 6.15 -1.91 2.36
N ASN A 64 6.12 -1.38 3.59
CA ASN A 64 6.62 -2.10 4.76
C ASN A 64 5.81 -3.36 5.07
N VAL A 65 4.47 -3.28 4.99
CA VAL A 65 3.58 -4.45 5.16
C VAL A 65 3.86 -5.49 4.09
N ARG A 66 4.01 -5.08 2.82
CA ARG A 66 4.39 -5.97 1.72
C ARG A 66 5.70 -6.71 2.01
N ALA A 67 6.72 -5.99 2.47
CA ALA A 67 8.00 -6.58 2.82
C ALA A 67 7.86 -7.60 3.97
N ALA A 68 7.10 -7.27 5.01
CA ALA A 68 6.85 -8.16 6.14
C ALA A 68 6.13 -9.45 5.71
N VAL A 69 5.09 -9.34 4.86
CA VAL A 69 4.41 -10.51 4.29
C VAL A 69 5.38 -11.37 3.48
N GLY A 70 6.27 -10.77 2.69
CA GLY A 70 7.33 -11.50 1.96
C GLY A 70 8.26 -12.29 2.88
N VAL A 71 8.64 -11.73 4.04
CA VAL A 71 9.44 -12.44 5.05
C VAL A 71 8.66 -13.63 5.63
N LEU A 72 7.39 -13.44 5.98
CA LEU A 72 6.55 -14.51 6.52
C LEU A 72 6.35 -15.65 5.51
N LEU A 73 6.09 -15.33 4.24
CA LEU A 73 5.95 -16.32 3.17
C LEU A 73 7.25 -17.10 2.96
N LYS A 74 8.41 -16.42 2.96
CA LYS A 74 9.71 -17.09 2.88
C LYS A 74 9.91 -18.03 4.06
N SER A 75 9.59 -17.60 5.28
CA SER A 75 9.68 -18.45 6.47
C SER A 75 8.77 -19.68 6.38
N ALA A 76 7.54 -19.52 5.87
CA ALA A 76 6.61 -20.64 5.70
C ALA A 76 7.13 -21.65 4.65
N ALA A 77 7.66 -21.16 3.53
CA ALA A 77 8.22 -22.00 2.47
C ALA A 77 9.50 -22.73 2.91
N SER A 78 10.39 -22.08 3.67
CA SER A 78 11.62 -22.72 4.16
C SER A 78 11.37 -23.81 5.21
N ASN A 79 10.21 -23.78 5.88
CA ASN A 79 9.79 -24.83 6.81
C ASN A 79 9.09 -26.01 6.11
N MET A 80 8.78 -25.90 4.82
CA MET A 80 8.46 -27.08 4.00
C MET A 80 9.78 -27.80 3.68
N ILE A 81 10.19 -28.71 4.55
CA ILE A 81 11.12 -29.77 4.15
C ILE A 81 10.39 -30.60 3.10
N VAL A 82 10.84 -30.51 1.85
CA VAL A 82 10.49 -31.49 0.82
C VAL A 82 11.40 -32.69 1.13
N ASP A 83 10.86 -33.70 1.80
CA ASP A 83 11.49 -35.02 1.87
C ASP A 83 11.43 -35.59 0.44
N ASP A 84 12.48 -35.35 -0.34
CA ASP A 84 12.73 -36.08 -1.58
C ASP A 84 13.16 -37.51 -1.20
N THR A 85 12.18 -38.40 -0.98
CA THR A 85 12.37 -39.86 -1.06
C THR A 85 12.36 -40.33 -2.51
#